data_AF-A0A7S1BMJ6-F1
#
_entry.id   AF-A0A7S1BMJ6-F1
#
_cell.length_a   1.000
_cell.length_b   1.000
_cell.length_c   1.000
_cell.angle_alpha   90.00
_cell.angle_beta   90.00
_cell.angle_gamma   90.00
#
_symmetry.space_group_name_H-M   'P 1'
#
loop_
_entity.id
_entity.type
_entity.pdbx_description
1 polymer ?
#
loop_
_entity_poly.entity_id
_entity_poly.type
_entity_poly.pdbx_seq_one_letter_code
_entity_poly.pdbx_strand_id
1 'polypeptide(L)'
;FVAIGLGVMLYLIFSSGNEKLEQSSVEIEQSSVEIEQSNIGQFITDWISDGSVVKDIESWDVSRVFDMSFLFENINFNANLSIWDVSRVSAAQGMFRNATLFNNNLHSWDVSSITDMNRAFYKAEKFNQDISQWDVSSCIDMGSMFEGATEFGHDLSTWNLANVEIIENMF
;
A
#
# COMPACT_ATOMS: atom_id res chain seq x y z
N PHE A 1 4.00 -21.54 -17.95
CA PHE A 1 5.45 -21.69 -18.16
C PHE A 1 5.73 -21.18 -19.57
N VAL A 2 6.24 -19.97 -19.79
CA VAL A 2 7.49 -19.40 -19.28
C VAL A 2 7.32 -17.89 -19.06
N ALA A 3 7.94 -17.41 -17.99
CA ALA A 3 8.08 -16.01 -17.62
C ALA A 3 8.80 -15.20 -18.70
N ILE A 4 8.35 -13.96 -18.92
CA ILE A 4 9.27 -12.90 -19.31
C ILE A 4 9.19 -11.88 -18.18
N GLY A 5 10.08 -12.07 -17.19
CA GLY A 5 10.47 -10.97 -16.34
C GLY A 5 11.02 -9.88 -17.25
N LEU A 6 10.53 -8.65 -17.06
CA LEU A 6 11.08 -7.45 -17.69
C LEU A 6 12.42 -7.12 -17.02
N GLY A 7 13.37 -8.04 -17.17
CA GLY A 7 14.79 -7.78 -16.99
C GLY A 7 15.28 -7.07 -18.25
N VAL A 8 15.83 -5.88 -18.03
CA VAL A 8 16.47 -5.01 -19.02
C VAL A 8 17.29 -5.83 -20.03
N MET A 9 16.76 -6.04 -21.23
CA MET A 9 17.52 -6.60 -22.35
C MET A 9 18.42 -5.50 -22.92
N LEU A 10 19.65 -5.48 -22.43
CA LEU A 10 20.76 -4.69 -22.94
C LEU A 10 21.05 -5.14 -24.39
N TYR A 11 20.50 -4.45 -25.39
CA TYR A 11 20.88 -4.70 -26.79
C TYR A 11 22.23 -4.04 -27.09
N LEU A 12 23.31 -4.84 -27.10
CA LEU A 12 24.56 -4.45 -27.75
C LEU A 12 24.38 -4.60 -29.26
N ILE A 13 24.23 -3.49 -29.99
CA ILE A 13 24.29 -3.47 -31.45
C ILE A 13 25.76 -3.63 -31.85
N PHE A 14 26.14 -4.80 -32.38
CA PHE A 14 27.41 -4.95 -33.10
C PHE A 14 27.28 -4.25 -34.47
N SER A 15 27.87 -3.06 -34.60
CA SER A 15 28.18 -2.47 -35.89
C SER A 15 29.70 -2.49 -36.08
N SER A 16 30.16 -3.24 -37.07
CA SER A 16 31.55 -3.23 -37.52
C SER A 16 31.86 -1.89 -38.17
N GLY A 17 32.49 -0.98 -37.43
CA GLY A 17 32.90 0.30 -37.97
C GLY A 17 33.63 1.11 -36.91
N ASN A 18 34.84 1.56 -37.25
CA ASN A 18 35.79 2.19 -36.36
C ASN A 18 35.42 3.66 -36.08
N GLU A 19 34.27 3.90 -35.46
CA GLU A 19 33.82 5.25 -35.06
C GLU A 19 33.69 5.34 -33.53
N LYS A 20 34.24 6.43 -32.99
CA LYS A 20 34.32 6.76 -31.57
C LYS A 20 32.95 6.63 -30.89
N LEU A 21 32.93 5.88 -29.80
CA LEU A 21 31.79 5.74 -28.90
C LEU A 21 31.58 7.07 -28.15
N GLU A 22 30.61 7.88 -28.58
CA GLU A 22 29.93 8.78 -27.65
C GLU A 22 28.86 7.95 -26.93
N GLN A 23 29.05 7.75 -25.62
CA GLN A 23 28.02 7.22 -24.74
C GLN A 23 26.89 8.26 -24.65
N SER A 24 25.98 8.26 -25.62
CA SER A 24 24.65 8.84 -25.42
C SER A 24 23.88 7.87 -24.53
N SER A 25 23.78 8.17 -23.24
CA SER A 25 22.84 7.50 -22.34
C SER A 25 21.42 7.82 -22.82
N VAL A 26 20.87 6.95 -23.65
CA VAL A 26 19.45 6.95 -23.97
C VAL A 26 18.73 6.53 -22.69
N GLU A 27 18.23 7.51 -21.94
CA GLU A 27 17.19 7.27 -20.95
C GLU A 27 15.98 6.76 -21.71
N ILE A 28 15.83 5.43 -21.75
CA ILE A 28 14.59 4.83 -22.21
C ILE A 28 13.56 5.20 -21.16
N GLU A 29 12.63 6.10 -21.50
CA GLU A 29 11.44 6.33 -20.69
C GLU A 29 10.78 4.96 -20.46
N GLN A 30 10.96 4.43 -19.25
CA GLN A 30 10.05 3.40 -18.75
C GLN A 30 8.68 4.05 -18.83
N SER A 31 7.85 3.59 -19.78
CA SER A 31 6.41 3.84 -19.71
C SER A 31 5.98 3.33 -18.33
N SER A 32 5.81 4.25 -17.38
CA SER A 32 5.41 3.92 -16.02
C SER A 32 4.02 3.35 -16.12
N VAL A 33 3.91 2.03 -16.05
CA VAL A 33 2.63 1.34 -16.01
C VAL A 33 1.82 2.00 -14.90
N GLU A 34 0.69 2.60 -15.25
CA GLU A 34 -0.18 3.26 -14.27
C GLU A 34 -0.70 2.20 -13.29
N ILE A 35 -0.64 2.51 -11.99
CA ILE A 35 -1.21 1.66 -10.97
C ILE A 35 -2.73 1.92 -10.92
N GLU A 36 -3.50 0.85 -10.99
CA GLU A 36 -4.96 0.86 -10.94
C GLU A 36 -5.45 -0.39 -10.21
N GLN A 37 -6.75 -0.47 -9.93
CA GLN A 37 -7.31 -1.60 -9.19
C GLN A 37 -6.92 -2.97 -9.78
N SER A 38 -6.82 -3.07 -11.11
CA SER A 38 -6.58 -4.34 -11.80
C SER A 38 -5.17 -4.91 -11.56
N ASN A 39 -4.21 -4.08 -11.16
CA ASN A 39 -2.79 -4.44 -11.14
C ASN A 39 -2.08 -4.18 -9.81
N ILE A 40 -2.65 -3.43 -8.86
CA ILE A 40 -2.00 -3.10 -7.58
C ILE A 40 -1.51 -4.35 -6.82
N GLY A 41 -2.27 -5.44 -6.81
CA GLY A 41 -1.85 -6.69 -6.17
C GLY A 41 -0.61 -7.34 -6.82
N GLN A 42 -0.46 -7.20 -8.14
CA GLN A 42 0.74 -7.67 -8.85
C GLN A 42 1.94 -6.78 -8.52
N PHE A 43 1.77 -5.45 -8.50
CA PHE A 43 2.81 -4.52 -8.09
C PHE A 43 3.34 -4.84 -6.69
N ILE A 44 2.44 -5.10 -5.73
CA ILE A 44 2.82 -5.51 -4.37
C ILE A 44 3.57 -6.85 -4.39
N THR A 45 3.08 -7.83 -5.16
CA THR A 45 3.75 -9.14 -5.28
C THR A 45 5.17 -9.00 -5.85
N ASP A 46 5.33 -8.16 -6.88
CA ASP A 46 6.62 -7.90 -7.51
C ASP A 46 7.56 -7.15 -6.54
N TRP A 47 7.03 -6.19 -5.79
CA TRP A 47 7.79 -5.44 -4.78
C TRP A 47 8.30 -6.33 -3.64
N ILE A 48 7.48 -7.28 -3.18
CA ILE A 48 7.88 -8.25 -2.15
C ILE A 48 8.91 -9.25 -2.69
N SER A 49 8.78 -9.64 -3.96
CA SER A 49 9.64 -10.65 -4.58
C SER A 49 11.03 -10.12 -4.91
N ASP A 50 11.12 -8.89 -5.42
CA ASP A 50 12.37 -8.19 -5.74
C ASP A 50 12.15 -6.66 -5.79
N GLY A 51 12.31 -6.00 -4.65
CA GLY A 51 12.18 -4.54 -4.52
C GLY A 51 13.17 -3.70 -5.33
N SER A 52 14.10 -4.31 -6.08
CA SER A 52 14.97 -3.61 -7.03
C SER A 52 14.32 -3.39 -8.41
N VAL A 53 13.24 -4.12 -8.73
CA VAL A 53 12.58 -4.13 -10.05
C VAL A 53 11.42 -3.12 -10.14
N VAL A 54 10.75 -2.86 -9.02
CA VAL A 54 9.70 -1.84 -8.88
C VAL A 54 10.20 -0.78 -7.91
N LYS A 55 10.43 0.43 -8.43
CA LYS A 55 10.86 1.61 -7.66
C LYS A 55 10.03 1.78 -6.38
N ASP A 56 10.72 2.28 -5.35
CA ASP A 56 10.23 2.65 -4.01
C ASP A 56 8.71 2.79 -3.94
N ILE A 57 8.05 1.91 -3.19
CA ILE A 57 6.60 1.93 -2.92
C ILE A 57 6.09 3.32 -2.46
N GLU A 58 7.00 4.11 -1.91
CA GLU A 58 6.85 5.51 -1.51
C GLU A 58 6.68 6.49 -2.69
N SER A 59 6.70 6.03 -3.94
CA SER A 59 6.52 6.85 -5.14
C SER A 59 5.28 6.46 -5.96
N TRP A 60 4.53 5.46 -5.50
CA TRP A 60 3.39 4.93 -6.24
C TRP A 60 2.19 5.87 -6.17
N ASP A 61 1.63 6.17 -7.33
CA ASP A 61 0.32 6.83 -7.44
C ASP A 61 -0.77 5.75 -7.37
N VAL A 62 -1.44 5.66 -6.23
CA VAL A 62 -2.53 4.70 -5.98
C VAL A 62 -3.92 5.32 -6.11
N SER A 63 -4.04 6.55 -6.62
CA SER A 63 -5.30 7.31 -6.70
C SER A 63 -6.40 6.64 -7.55
N ARG A 64 -6.07 5.57 -8.27
CA ARG A 64 -6.99 4.76 -9.10
C ARG A 64 -7.40 3.43 -8.46
N VAL A 65 -6.94 3.16 -7.24
CA VAL A 65 -7.30 1.98 -6.45
C VAL A 65 -8.47 2.36 -5.54
N PHE A 66 -9.51 1.52 -5.51
CA PHE A 66 -10.71 1.73 -4.70
C PHE A 66 -10.94 0.61 -3.67
N ASP A 67 -10.25 -0.51 -3.80
CA ASP A 67 -10.27 -1.62 -2.85
C ASP A 67 -8.83 -2.03 -2.52
N MET A 68 -8.45 -1.84 -1.26
CA MET A 68 -7.14 -2.19 -0.70
C MET A 68 -7.24 -3.35 0.29
N SER A 69 -8.34 -4.12 0.24
CA SER A 69 -8.54 -5.25 1.13
C SER A 69 -7.40 -6.25 1.00
N PHE A 70 -6.85 -6.65 2.14
CA PHE A 70 -5.76 -7.63 2.29
C PHE A 70 -4.44 -7.27 1.59
N LEU A 71 -4.27 -6.03 1.14
CA LEU A 71 -3.14 -5.65 0.28
C LEU A 71 -1.77 -5.91 0.93
N PHE A 72 -1.66 -5.73 2.24
CA PHE A 72 -0.46 -5.98 3.04
C PHE A 72 -0.64 -7.11 4.06
N GLU A 73 -1.60 -8.01 3.85
CA GLU A 73 -1.86 -9.10 4.79
C GLU A 73 -0.63 -10.04 4.92
N ASN A 74 -0.21 -10.29 6.17
CA ASN A 74 0.96 -11.10 6.53
C ASN A 74 2.30 -10.58 5.96
N ILE A 75 2.37 -9.33 5.52
CA ILE A 75 3.58 -8.75 4.95
C ILE A 75 4.34 -8.00 6.06
N ASN A 76 5.60 -8.40 6.27
CA ASN A 76 6.49 -7.77 7.24
C ASN A 76 7.24 -6.62 6.56
N PHE A 77 6.67 -5.41 6.64
CA PHE A 77 7.26 -4.21 6.07
C PHE A 77 7.07 -3.00 6.99
N ASN A 78 7.83 -1.95 6.70
CA ASN A 78 7.69 -0.66 7.37
C ASN A 78 8.16 0.48 6.44
N ALA A 79 7.65 0.50 5.21
CA ALA A 79 7.90 1.57 4.24
C ALA A 79 6.93 2.75 4.42
N ASN A 80 7.33 3.95 4.01
CA ASN A 80 6.51 5.14 4.16
C ASN A 80 5.37 5.19 3.13
N LEU A 81 4.13 5.13 3.60
CA LEU A 81 2.93 5.21 2.75
C LEU A 81 2.19 6.57 2.85
N SER A 82 2.77 7.57 3.51
CA SER A 82 2.10 8.85 3.78
C SER A 82 1.72 9.65 2.53
N ILE A 83 2.37 9.38 1.40
CA ILE A 83 2.11 10.03 0.11
C ILE A 83 0.98 9.39 -0.70
N TRP A 84 0.51 8.20 -0.31
CA TRP A 84 -0.55 7.50 -1.02
C TRP A 84 -1.87 8.27 -0.91
N ASP A 85 -2.47 8.58 -2.06
CA ASP A 85 -3.83 9.12 -2.13
C ASP A 85 -4.85 7.97 -2.02
N VAL A 86 -5.41 7.79 -0.83
CA VAL A 86 -6.42 6.78 -0.52
C VAL A 86 -7.85 7.33 -0.52
N SER A 87 -8.07 8.59 -0.97
CA SER A 87 -9.37 9.28 -0.89
C SER A 87 -10.51 8.59 -1.66
N ARG A 88 -10.16 7.71 -2.61
CA ARG A 88 -11.10 6.92 -3.43
C ARG A 88 -11.29 5.48 -2.95
N VAL A 89 -10.58 5.07 -1.90
CA VAL A 89 -10.69 3.73 -1.34
C VAL A 89 -12.00 3.61 -0.58
N SER A 90 -12.79 2.59 -0.90
CA SER A 90 -14.03 2.24 -0.20
C SER A 90 -13.87 1.04 0.74
N ALA A 91 -12.85 0.19 0.52
CA ALA A 91 -12.62 -1.01 1.32
C ALA A 91 -11.13 -1.16 1.68
N ALA A 92 -10.86 -1.40 2.97
CA ALA A 92 -9.53 -1.66 3.52
C ALA A 92 -9.56 -2.87 4.47
N GLN A 93 -10.46 -3.82 4.21
CA GLN A 93 -10.62 -5.02 5.04
C GLN A 93 -9.29 -5.76 5.15
N GLY A 94 -8.81 -5.99 6.36
CA GLY A 94 -7.61 -6.76 6.61
C GLY A 94 -6.34 -6.19 5.96
N MET A 95 -6.33 -4.91 5.54
CA MET A 95 -5.24 -4.34 4.75
C MET A 95 -3.86 -4.58 5.36
N PHE A 96 -3.71 -4.42 6.69
CA PHE A 96 -2.47 -4.66 7.43
C PHE A 96 -2.59 -5.83 8.42
N ARG A 97 -3.50 -6.77 8.18
CA ARG A 97 -3.70 -7.93 9.06
C ARG A 97 -2.41 -8.75 9.18
N ASN A 98 -1.96 -9.01 10.42
CA ASN A 98 -0.68 -9.63 10.77
C ASN A 98 0.57 -8.93 10.19
N ALA A 99 0.51 -7.65 9.82
CA ALA A 99 1.69 -6.88 9.44
C ALA A 99 2.50 -6.46 10.69
N THR A 100 3.09 -7.45 11.36
CA THR A 100 3.63 -7.31 12.74
C THR A 100 4.73 -6.25 12.89
N LEU A 101 5.38 -5.83 11.80
CA LEU A 101 6.43 -4.81 11.80
C LEU A 101 5.96 -3.42 11.37
N PHE A 102 4.72 -3.29 10.90
CA PHE A 102 4.21 -2.05 10.34
C PHE A 102 3.89 -1.03 11.44
N ASN A 103 4.49 0.15 11.35
CA ASN A 103 4.28 1.28 12.24
C ASN A 103 4.58 2.62 11.55
N ASN A 104 4.21 2.75 10.27
CA ASN A 104 4.42 4.01 9.53
C ASN A 104 3.24 4.96 9.67
N ASN A 105 3.56 6.25 9.70
CA ASN A 105 2.58 7.32 9.87
C ASN A 105 1.56 7.34 8.72
N LEU A 106 0.28 7.25 9.06
CA LEU A 106 -0.87 7.31 8.14
C LEU A 106 -1.77 8.53 8.40
N HIS A 107 -1.31 9.52 9.16
CA HIS A 107 -2.09 10.69 9.54
C HIS A 107 -2.63 11.48 8.33
N SER A 108 -1.90 11.49 7.22
CA SER A 108 -2.26 12.21 5.99
C SER A 108 -3.33 11.51 5.14
N TRP A 109 -3.70 10.28 5.47
CA TRP A 109 -4.67 9.52 4.69
C TRP A 109 -6.08 10.09 4.86
N ASP A 110 -6.74 10.37 3.74
CA ASP A 110 -8.17 10.66 3.71
C ASP A 110 -8.96 9.36 3.64
N VAL A 111 -9.43 8.89 4.79
CA VAL A 111 -10.20 7.64 4.92
C VAL A 111 -11.72 7.85 4.88
N SER A 112 -12.19 9.07 4.56
CA SER A 112 -13.60 9.46 4.64
C SER A 112 -14.52 8.68 3.69
N SER A 113 -13.97 8.04 2.66
CA SER A 113 -14.70 7.20 1.71
C SER A 113 -14.78 5.71 2.11
N ILE A 114 -14.01 5.28 3.12
CA ILE A 114 -13.89 3.86 3.47
C ILE A 114 -15.10 3.41 4.29
N THR A 115 -15.80 2.38 3.81
CA THR A 115 -16.97 1.79 4.47
C THR A 115 -16.62 0.51 5.23
N ASP A 116 -15.53 -0.17 4.88
CA ASP A 116 -15.09 -1.43 5.51
C ASP A 116 -13.63 -1.35 5.96
N MET A 117 -13.43 -1.40 7.27
CA MET A 117 -12.14 -1.48 7.96
C MET A 117 -12.03 -2.74 8.84
N ASN A 118 -12.86 -3.76 8.57
CA ASN A 118 -12.85 -5.02 9.31
C ASN A 118 -11.43 -5.59 9.34
N ARG A 119 -10.90 -5.85 10.55
CA ARG A 119 -9.56 -6.40 10.77
C ARG A 119 -8.39 -5.61 10.14
N ALA A 120 -8.57 -4.33 9.79
CA ALA A 120 -7.55 -3.56 9.05
C ALA A 120 -6.16 -3.60 9.72
N PHE A 121 -6.09 -3.60 11.05
CA PHE A 121 -4.87 -3.71 11.86
C PHE A 121 -4.87 -4.94 12.78
N TYR A 122 -5.66 -5.97 12.47
CA TYR A 122 -5.74 -7.19 13.28
C TYR A 122 -4.36 -7.82 13.43
N LYS A 123 -3.88 -7.96 14.68
CA LYS A 123 -2.52 -8.44 15.00
C LYS A 123 -1.38 -7.66 14.31
N ALA A 124 -1.58 -6.39 13.99
CA ALA A 124 -0.49 -5.49 13.63
C ALA A 124 0.22 -5.03 14.91
N GLU A 125 0.97 -5.95 15.54
CA GLU A 125 1.45 -5.84 16.93
C GLU A 125 2.16 -4.51 17.24
N LYS A 126 2.95 -3.98 16.29
CA LYS A 126 3.73 -2.73 16.43
C LYS A 126 3.04 -1.46 15.97
N PHE A 127 1.83 -1.55 15.42
CA PHE A 127 1.14 -0.36 14.94
C PHE A 127 0.74 0.54 16.12
N ASN A 128 1.27 1.77 16.17
CA ASN A 128 1.04 2.72 17.25
C ASN A 128 1.06 4.18 16.74
N GLN A 129 0.47 4.43 15.58
CA GLN A 129 0.40 5.76 15.00
C GLN A 129 -0.89 6.48 15.42
N ASP A 130 -0.79 7.80 15.59
CA ASP A 130 -1.94 8.63 15.91
C ASP A 130 -2.83 8.82 14.67
N ILE A 131 -4.01 8.20 14.74
CA ILE A 131 -5.07 8.25 13.73
C ILE A 131 -6.35 8.87 14.30
N SER A 132 -6.25 9.62 15.41
CA SER A 132 -7.38 10.31 16.05
C SER A 132 -8.08 11.33 15.14
N GLN A 133 -7.40 11.79 14.08
CA GLN A 133 -7.90 12.76 13.11
C GLN A 133 -8.56 12.13 11.88
N TRP A 134 -8.58 10.80 11.77
CA TRP A 134 -9.30 10.13 10.68
C TRP A 134 -10.80 10.40 10.74
N ASP A 135 -11.38 10.79 9.60
CA ASP A 135 -12.82 10.86 9.44
C ASP A 135 -13.35 9.46 9.09
N VAL A 136 -13.87 8.75 10.09
CA VAL A 136 -14.47 7.41 9.92
C VAL A 136 -15.99 7.46 9.79
N SER A 137 -16.58 8.63 9.52
CA SER A 137 -18.04 8.81 9.54
C SER A 137 -18.79 8.00 8.48
N SER A 138 -18.13 7.55 7.41
CA SER A 138 -18.70 6.65 6.40
C SER A 138 -18.55 5.16 6.73
N CYS A 139 -17.77 4.81 7.77
CA CYS A 139 -17.45 3.42 8.08
C CYS A 139 -18.66 2.67 8.64
N ILE A 140 -18.86 1.44 8.17
CA ILE A 140 -19.94 0.54 8.55
C ILE A 140 -19.39 -0.63 9.39
N ASP A 141 -18.24 -1.19 9.00
CA ASP A 141 -17.62 -2.34 9.68
C ASP A 141 -16.19 -2.00 10.15
N MET A 142 -15.98 -2.09 11.47
CA MET A 142 -14.70 -1.95 12.17
C MET A 142 -14.41 -3.17 13.06
N GLY A 143 -15.08 -4.30 12.81
CA GLY A 143 -14.94 -5.51 13.61
C GLY A 143 -13.49 -5.99 13.67
N SER A 144 -13.01 -6.29 14.87
CA SER A 144 -11.64 -6.76 15.13
C SER A 144 -10.54 -5.85 14.56
N MET A 145 -10.78 -4.55 14.34
CA MET A 145 -9.85 -3.66 13.64
C MET A 145 -8.47 -3.62 14.32
N PHE A 146 -8.41 -3.51 15.64
CA PHE A 146 -7.17 -3.47 16.44
C PHE A 146 -6.99 -4.69 17.34
N GLU A 147 -7.78 -5.74 17.19
CA GLU A 147 -7.65 -6.95 18.01
C GLU A 147 -6.24 -7.54 17.86
N GLY A 148 -5.47 -7.53 18.96
CA GLY A 148 -4.08 -7.97 18.98
C GLY A 148 -3.04 -6.96 18.44
N ALA A 149 -3.41 -5.71 18.14
CA ALA A 149 -2.48 -4.61 17.88
C ALA A 149 -1.91 -4.08 19.20
N THR A 150 -1.01 -4.84 19.81
CA THR A 150 -0.61 -4.68 21.23
C THR A 150 0.03 -3.35 21.61
N GLU A 151 0.65 -2.65 20.65
CA GLU A 151 1.24 -1.33 20.90
C GLU A 151 0.25 -0.16 20.69
N PHE A 152 -0.93 -0.41 20.12
CA PHE A 152 -1.90 0.65 19.84
C PHE A 152 -2.59 1.13 21.11
N GLY A 153 -2.55 2.44 21.36
CA GLY A 153 -3.12 3.03 22.58
C GLY A 153 -3.54 4.50 22.47
N HIS A 154 -3.85 4.97 21.26
CA HIS A 154 -4.26 6.36 21.02
C HIS A 154 -5.74 6.59 21.35
N ASP A 155 -6.07 7.81 21.77
CA ASP A 155 -7.45 8.22 22.05
C ASP A 155 -8.22 8.44 20.73
N LEU A 156 -9.29 7.68 20.56
CA LEU A 156 -10.18 7.73 19.39
C LEU A 156 -11.56 8.32 19.71
N SER A 157 -11.70 9.01 20.86
CA SER A 157 -12.98 9.59 21.30
C SER A 157 -13.55 10.66 20.36
N THR A 158 -12.74 11.16 19.42
CA THR A 158 -13.12 12.11 18.37
C THR A 158 -13.82 11.45 17.17
N TRP A 159 -13.72 10.13 17.02
CA TRP A 159 -14.30 9.42 15.88
C TRP A 159 -15.84 9.47 15.90
N ASN A 160 -16.43 9.78 14.76
CA ASN A 160 -17.88 9.74 14.58
C ASN A 160 -18.32 8.32 14.18
N LEU A 161 -18.87 7.57 15.12
CA LEU A 161 -19.29 6.18 14.92
C LEU A 161 -20.78 6.03 14.55
N ALA A 162 -21.47 7.11 14.14
CA ALA A 162 -22.92 7.09 13.94
C ALA A 162 -23.41 6.09 12.88
N ASN A 163 -22.57 5.76 11.89
CA ASN A 163 -22.89 4.81 10.81
C ASN A 163 -22.29 3.41 11.04
N VAL A 164 -21.53 3.21 12.11
CA VAL A 164 -20.88 1.91 12.37
C VAL A 164 -21.93 0.91 12.86
N GLU A 165 -22.06 -0.19 12.13
CA GLU A 165 -22.95 -1.31 12.46
C GLU A 165 -22.20 -2.45 13.16
N ILE A 166 -20.92 -2.65 12.84
CA ILE A 166 -20.09 -3.76 13.36
C ILE A 166 -18.84 -3.18 14.02
N ILE A 167 -18.70 -3.37 15.34
CA ILE A 167 -17.53 -2.95 16.14
C ILE A 167 -17.10 -4.04 17.14
N GLU A 168 -17.54 -5.27 16.90
CA GLU A 168 -17.24 -6.40 17.76
C GLU A 168 -15.72 -6.64 17.83
N ASN A 169 -15.21 -6.90 19.04
CA ASN A 169 -13.79 -7.17 19.30
C ASN A 169 -12.84 -6.09 18.78
N MET A 170 -13.24 -4.81 18.75
CA MET A 170 -12.44 -3.70 18.21
C MET A 170 -10.98 -3.66 18.69
N PHE A 171 -10.71 -4.03 19.95
CA PHE A 171 -9.40 -3.99 20.60
C PHE A 171 -9.05 -5.34 21.25
#